data_AF-A0A9P6TB07-F1
#
_entry.id   AF-A0A9P6TB07-F1
#
_cell.length_a   1.000
_cell.length_b   1.000
_cell.length_c   1.000
_cell.angle_alpha   90.00
_cell.angle_beta   90.00
_cell.angle_gamma   90.00
#
_symmetry.space_group_name_H-M   'P 1'
#
loop_
_entity.id
_entity.type
_entity.pdbx_description
1 polymer ?
#
loop_
_entity_poly.entity_id
_entity_poly.type
_entity_poly.pdbx_seq_one_letter_code
_entity_poly.pdbx_strand_id
1 'polypeptide(L)'
;MQTYLDLHFSDYWTDPSHQTTPVSWSQTSIDDLCATVYTYTQTVSNEFARAKIYPIIISIGNEIENGLLWPLGEISKPSNIARLLHSASEGIRSSALSSTTKIMLHTSNGWHKSMQLWFYKTILSFGTFTLNDFDIFGFSFYPFQGPEATFSALKDTLEAFENKYPGKELVIAETNWPFSCPSPRSAFPSEANQIPFSQKGQIEWVKNISDLLDSVKGGAGLFYWEAAWTSNANLGSACADNLLFDPTGKARDSVDMFSLV
;
A
#
# COMPACT_ATOMS: atom_id res chain seq x y z
N MET A 1 -3.85 -3.27 -19.54
CA MET A 1 -3.67 -2.92 -18.12
C MET A 1 -3.90 -4.17 -17.28
N GLN A 2 -3.14 -4.32 -16.21
CA GLN A 2 -3.33 -5.36 -15.21
C GLN A 2 -4.09 -4.76 -14.01
N THR A 3 -4.65 -5.59 -13.14
CA THR A 3 -5.45 -5.14 -11.99
C THR A 3 -4.72 -5.44 -10.69
N TYR A 4 -4.63 -4.44 -9.81
CA TYR A 4 -4.33 -4.60 -8.39
C TYR A 4 -5.61 -4.32 -7.62
N LEU A 5 -6.06 -5.28 -6.80
CA LEU A 5 -7.21 -5.12 -5.92
C LEU A 5 -6.73 -4.85 -4.50
N ASP A 6 -7.07 -3.69 -3.96
CA ASP A 6 -6.78 -3.33 -2.59
C ASP A 6 -7.97 -3.66 -1.66
N LEU A 7 -7.78 -4.61 -0.75
CA LEU A 7 -8.82 -5.02 0.19
C LEU A 7 -8.65 -4.30 1.52
N HIS A 8 -9.42 -3.23 1.72
CA HIS A 8 -9.43 -2.48 2.97
C HIS A 8 -9.92 -3.30 4.18
N PHE A 9 -10.76 -4.31 3.95
CA PHE A 9 -11.48 -5.05 5.00
C PHE A 9 -12.26 -4.11 5.94
N SER A 10 -12.95 -3.13 5.37
CA SER A 10 -13.86 -2.22 6.07
C SER A 10 -15.00 -1.80 5.15
N ASP A 11 -16.07 -1.28 5.73
CA ASP A 11 -17.13 -0.58 4.99
C ASP A 11 -16.72 0.86 4.61
N TYR A 12 -15.57 1.33 5.12
CA TYR A 12 -15.07 2.69 4.98
C TYR A 12 -13.59 2.71 4.56
N TRP A 13 -13.05 3.92 4.40
CA TRP A 13 -11.60 4.13 4.27
C TRP A 13 -10.87 3.56 5.48
N THR A 14 -9.77 2.84 5.21
CA THR A 14 -8.85 2.37 6.24
C THR A 14 -7.50 3.04 6.08
N ASP A 15 -6.89 3.35 7.20
CA ASP A 15 -5.59 4.00 7.33
C ASP A 15 -4.99 3.62 8.70
N PRO A 16 -3.80 4.10 9.09
CA PRO A 16 -3.16 3.70 10.34
C PRO A 16 -3.94 4.13 11.61
N SER A 17 -4.89 5.05 11.47
CA SER A 17 -5.78 5.54 12.53
C SER A 17 -7.22 5.00 12.43
N HIS A 18 -7.58 4.33 11.34
CA HIS A 18 -8.92 3.78 11.11
C HIS A 18 -8.85 2.39 10.50
N GLN A 19 -9.30 1.38 11.25
CA GLN A 19 -9.38 -0.01 10.78
C GLN A 19 -10.70 -0.64 11.22
N THR A 20 -11.80 0.10 11.04
CA THR A 20 -13.13 -0.29 11.52
C THR A 20 -13.58 -1.60 10.87
N THR A 21 -13.81 -2.63 11.68
CA THR A 21 -14.38 -3.90 11.23
C THR A 21 -15.74 -3.66 10.54
N PRO A 22 -16.01 -4.28 9.37
CA PRO A 22 -17.32 -4.19 8.71
C PRO A 22 -18.45 -4.50 9.68
N VAL A 23 -19.56 -3.77 9.59
CA VAL A 23 -20.63 -3.81 10.61
C VAL A 23 -21.23 -5.21 10.80
N SER A 24 -21.18 -6.04 9.76
CA SER A 24 -21.72 -7.40 9.75
C SER A 24 -20.76 -8.47 10.27
N TRP A 25 -19.49 -8.12 10.52
CA TRP A 25 -18.45 -9.08 10.91
C TRP A 25 -18.30 -9.16 12.44
N SER A 26 -17.77 -10.29 12.91
CA SER A 26 -17.55 -10.50 14.35
C SER A 26 -16.55 -9.49 14.93
N GLN A 27 -16.94 -8.81 16.00
CA GLN A 27 -16.08 -7.89 16.75
C GLN A 27 -15.68 -8.46 18.13
N THR A 28 -16.15 -9.67 18.46
CA THR A 28 -15.99 -10.28 19.79
C THR A 28 -15.30 -11.64 19.77
N SER A 29 -15.39 -12.37 18.65
CA SER A 29 -14.80 -13.70 18.46
C SER A 29 -13.80 -13.66 17.31
N ILE A 30 -12.52 -13.86 17.65
CA ILE A 30 -11.42 -13.90 16.67
C ILE A 30 -11.52 -15.11 15.74
N ASP A 31 -12.09 -16.22 16.21
CA ASP A 31 -12.25 -17.44 15.40
C ASP A 31 -13.31 -17.20 14.31
N ASP A 32 -14.45 -16.60 14.67
CA ASP A 32 -15.50 -16.25 13.72
C ASP A 32 -15.04 -15.17 12.74
N LEU A 33 -14.24 -14.20 13.22
CA LEU A 33 -13.69 -13.16 12.34
C LEU A 33 -12.68 -13.75 11.35
N CYS A 34 -11.78 -14.64 11.78
CA CYS A 34 -10.87 -15.35 10.88
C CYS A 34 -11.64 -16.15 9.80
N ALA A 35 -12.67 -16.89 10.19
CA ALA A 35 -13.52 -17.64 9.26
C ALA A 35 -14.24 -16.72 8.26
N THR A 36 -14.69 -15.55 8.72
CA THR A 36 -15.31 -14.52 7.87
C THR A 36 -14.32 -13.96 6.86
N VAL A 37 -13.10 -13.61 7.29
CA VAL A 37 -12.03 -13.10 6.42
C VAL A 37 -11.63 -14.11 5.35
N TYR A 38 -11.45 -15.38 5.73
CA TYR A 38 -11.19 -16.47 4.78
C TYR A 38 -12.30 -16.56 3.73
N THR A 39 -13.55 -16.61 4.19
CA THR A 39 -14.72 -16.77 3.29
C THR A 39 -14.86 -15.57 2.36
N TYR A 40 -14.70 -14.36 2.87
CA TYR A 40 -14.77 -13.12 2.10
C TYR A 40 -13.70 -13.07 1.00
N THR A 41 -12.43 -13.30 1.36
CA THR A 41 -11.31 -13.26 0.41
C THR A 41 -11.42 -14.34 -0.66
N GLN A 42 -11.84 -15.56 -0.31
CA GLN A 42 -12.12 -16.62 -1.27
C GLN A 42 -13.27 -16.26 -2.20
N THR A 43 -14.37 -15.72 -1.66
CA THR A 43 -15.55 -15.35 -2.43
C THR A 43 -15.23 -14.25 -3.42
N VAL A 44 -14.60 -13.16 -2.98
CA VAL A 44 -14.17 -12.05 -3.84
C VAL A 44 -13.27 -12.58 -4.96
N SER A 45 -12.25 -13.37 -4.61
CA SER A 45 -11.32 -13.93 -5.61
C SER A 45 -12.03 -14.79 -6.66
N ASN A 46 -12.96 -15.65 -6.24
CA ASN A 46 -13.75 -16.48 -7.15
C ASN A 46 -14.71 -15.66 -8.02
N GLU A 47 -15.31 -14.59 -7.50
CA GLU A 47 -16.16 -13.70 -8.28
C GLU A 47 -15.38 -12.96 -9.37
N PHE A 48 -14.17 -12.49 -9.06
CA PHE A 48 -13.25 -11.93 -10.07
C PHE A 48 -12.91 -12.96 -11.16
N ALA A 49 -12.52 -14.17 -10.77
CA ALA A 49 -12.22 -15.25 -11.72
C ALA A 49 -13.43 -15.62 -12.59
N ARG A 50 -14.64 -15.67 -12.01
CA ARG A 50 -15.90 -15.92 -12.73
C ARG A 50 -16.22 -14.82 -13.73
N ALA A 51 -15.90 -13.58 -13.39
CA ALA A 51 -15.98 -12.42 -14.27
C ALA A 51 -14.83 -12.37 -15.31
N LYS A 52 -13.90 -13.34 -15.29
CA LYS A 52 -12.69 -13.39 -16.13
C LYS A 52 -11.77 -12.19 -15.94
N ILE A 53 -11.73 -11.65 -14.73
CA ILE A 53 -10.80 -10.61 -14.29
C ILE A 53 -9.80 -11.29 -13.35
N TYR A 54 -8.51 -11.15 -13.64
CA TYR A 54 -7.44 -11.81 -12.89
C TYR A 54 -6.53 -10.72 -12.31
N PRO A 55 -6.83 -10.20 -11.11
CA PRO A 55 -5.92 -9.29 -10.41
C PRO A 55 -4.55 -9.94 -10.27
N ILE A 56 -3.51 -9.24 -10.73
CA ILE A 56 -2.12 -9.71 -10.59
C ILE A 56 -1.64 -9.58 -9.14
N ILE A 57 -2.24 -8.65 -8.40
CA ILE A 57 -1.96 -8.36 -7.00
C ILE A 57 -3.30 -8.24 -6.27
N ILE A 58 -3.36 -8.84 -5.08
CA ILE A 58 -4.38 -8.54 -4.07
C ILE A 58 -3.65 -8.19 -2.79
N SER A 59 -3.92 -7.02 -2.20
CA SER A 59 -3.46 -6.72 -0.83
C SER A 59 -4.43 -7.33 0.17
N ILE A 60 -3.91 -7.78 1.30
CA ILE A 60 -4.71 -8.27 2.43
C ILE A 60 -4.73 -7.23 3.56
N GLY A 61 -5.37 -6.10 3.27
CA GLY A 61 -5.43 -4.92 4.13
C GLY A 61 -4.72 -3.72 3.50
N ASN A 62 -5.22 -2.51 3.80
CA ASN A 62 -4.60 -1.23 3.44
C ASN A 62 -4.01 -0.56 4.68
N GLU A 63 -2.73 -0.16 4.59
CA GLU A 63 -1.97 0.55 5.64
C GLU A 63 -2.14 -0.03 7.08
N ILE A 64 -1.76 -1.31 7.23
CA ILE A 64 -2.09 -2.13 8.41
C ILE A 64 -1.03 -2.13 9.53
N GLU A 65 -0.10 -1.18 9.58
CA GLU A 65 0.98 -1.21 10.57
C GLU A 65 0.49 -1.09 12.03
N ASN A 66 -0.70 -0.54 12.24
CA ASN A 66 -1.40 -0.52 13.54
C ASN A 66 -2.45 -1.64 13.67
N GLY A 67 -2.38 -2.62 12.78
CA GLY A 67 -3.31 -3.75 12.68
C GLY A 67 -4.43 -3.53 11.68
N LEU A 68 -5.43 -4.39 11.74
CA LEU A 68 -6.61 -4.40 10.87
C LEU A 68 -7.81 -4.96 11.63
N LEU A 69 -9.04 -4.66 11.20
CA LEU A 69 -10.27 -5.23 11.78
C LEU A 69 -10.34 -5.05 13.32
N TRP A 70 -10.28 -3.79 13.74
CA TRP A 70 -10.33 -3.42 15.16
C TRP A 70 -11.72 -3.69 15.77
N PRO A 71 -11.79 -4.11 17.05
CA PRO A 71 -10.69 -4.13 18.03
C PRO A 71 -9.92 -5.46 18.09
N LEU A 72 -10.30 -6.48 17.32
CA LEU A 72 -9.72 -7.81 17.45
C LEU A 72 -8.32 -7.91 16.84
N GLY A 73 -8.05 -7.23 15.73
CA GLY A 73 -6.73 -7.18 15.10
C GLY A 73 -5.98 -5.87 15.32
N GLU A 74 -6.12 -5.22 16.47
CA GLU A 74 -5.24 -4.10 16.86
C GLU A 74 -3.79 -4.56 17.05
N ILE A 75 -2.82 -3.65 16.85
CA ILE A 75 -1.38 -3.94 17.03
C ILE A 75 -1.00 -4.36 18.46
N SER A 76 -1.85 -4.07 19.44
CA SER A 76 -1.75 -4.59 20.82
C SER A 76 -1.99 -6.10 20.92
N LYS A 77 -2.57 -6.72 19.88
CA LYS A 77 -2.91 -8.14 19.75
C LYS A 77 -2.27 -8.75 18.49
N PRO A 78 -0.95 -8.74 18.36
CA PRO A 78 -0.28 -9.08 17.09
C PRO A 78 -0.46 -10.56 16.68
N SER A 79 -0.73 -11.46 17.62
CA SER A 79 -1.12 -12.85 17.29
C SER A 79 -2.44 -12.91 16.52
N ASN A 80 -3.42 -12.05 16.83
CA ASN A 80 -4.68 -11.98 16.10
C ASN A 80 -4.46 -11.43 14.69
N ILE A 81 -3.60 -10.41 14.53
CA ILE A 81 -3.22 -9.90 13.21
C ILE A 81 -2.65 -11.03 12.34
N ALA A 82 -1.69 -11.81 12.85
CA ALA A 82 -1.14 -12.95 12.12
C ALA A 82 -2.21 -13.96 11.70
N ARG A 83 -3.18 -14.26 12.58
CA ARG A 83 -4.28 -15.18 12.25
C ARG A 83 -5.21 -14.64 11.16
N LEU A 84 -5.53 -13.35 11.20
CA LEU A 84 -6.39 -12.69 10.20
C LEU A 84 -5.71 -12.66 8.83
N LEU A 85 -4.42 -12.29 8.78
CA LEU A 85 -3.63 -12.25 7.55
C LEU A 85 -3.45 -13.64 6.94
N HIS A 86 -3.19 -14.65 7.78
CA HIS A 86 -3.13 -16.04 7.31
C HIS A 86 -4.47 -16.49 6.72
N SER A 87 -5.59 -16.18 7.39
CA SER A 87 -6.93 -16.50 6.90
C SER A 87 -7.23 -15.81 5.56
N ALA A 88 -6.82 -14.56 5.39
CA ALA A 88 -6.96 -13.81 4.15
C ALA A 88 -6.12 -14.41 3.01
N SER A 89 -4.87 -14.75 3.30
CA SER A 89 -3.97 -15.43 2.36
C SER A 89 -4.56 -16.76 1.90
N GLU A 90 -4.95 -17.62 2.85
CA GLU A 90 -5.50 -18.94 2.56
C GLU A 90 -6.80 -18.87 1.75
N GLY A 91 -7.63 -17.85 1.96
CA GLY A 91 -8.83 -17.63 1.16
C GLY A 91 -8.50 -17.37 -0.32
N ILE A 92 -7.50 -16.53 -0.59
CA ILE A 92 -7.00 -16.29 -1.95
C ILE A 92 -6.36 -17.56 -2.52
N ARG A 93 -5.50 -18.24 -1.76
CA ARG A 93 -4.82 -19.48 -2.19
C ARG A 93 -5.75 -20.66 -2.40
N SER A 94 -6.93 -20.65 -1.76
CA SER A 94 -7.99 -21.65 -1.94
C SER A 94 -8.98 -21.29 -3.06
N SER A 95 -8.73 -20.21 -3.81
CA SER A 95 -9.61 -19.73 -4.89
C SER A 95 -9.09 -20.10 -6.28
N ALA A 96 -9.87 -19.79 -7.31
CA ALA A 96 -9.46 -19.91 -8.71
C ALA A 96 -8.30 -18.97 -9.12
N LEU A 97 -7.88 -18.04 -8.26
CA LEU A 97 -6.79 -17.10 -8.50
C LEU A 97 -5.44 -17.54 -7.88
N SER A 98 -5.41 -18.68 -7.18
CA SER A 98 -4.28 -19.11 -6.34
C SER A 98 -2.91 -19.07 -7.01
N SER A 99 -2.85 -19.42 -8.31
CA SER A 99 -1.62 -19.48 -9.11
C SER A 99 -1.39 -18.26 -10.01
N THR A 100 -2.33 -17.32 -10.08
CA THR A 100 -2.27 -16.16 -10.99
C THR A 100 -2.07 -14.84 -10.26
N THR A 101 -2.23 -14.84 -8.95
CA THR A 101 -2.27 -13.63 -8.12
C THR A 101 -1.18 -13.66 -7.07
N LYS A 102 -0.47 -12.54 -6.95
CA LYS A 102 0.43 -12.26 -5.85
C LYS A 102 -0.31 -11.62 -4.69
N ILE A 103 0.08 -11.95 -3.48
CA ILE A 103 -0.50 -11.39 -2.26
C ILE A 103 0.44 -10.32 -1.70
N MET A 104 -0.08 -9.14 -1.43
CA MET A 104 0.67 -8.01 -0.87
C MET A 104 0.28 -7.76 0.59
N LEU A 105 1.27 -7.49 1.44
CA LEU A 105 1.05 -6.76 2.69
C LEU A 105 1.40 -5.30 2.48
N HIS A 106 0.49 -4.41 2.83
CA HIS A 106 0.66 -2.97 2.60
C HIS A 106 0.65 -2.19 3.92
N THR A 107 1.70 -1.41 4.13
CA THR A 107 1.91 -0.55 5.30
C THR A 107 2.19 0.88 4.86
N SER A 108 1.78 1.88 5.66
CA SER A 108 2.13 3.27 5.39
C SER A 108 3.61 3.57 5.69
N ASN A 109 4.06 4.82 5.52
CA ASN A 109 5.38 5.30 5.92
C ASN A 109 6.56 4.38 5.51
N GLY A 110 6.65 4.07 4.21
CA GLY A 110 7.70 3.19 3.64
C GLY A 110 9.13 3.64 3.89
N TRP A 111 9.33 4.91 4.23
CA TRP A 111 10.62 5.49 4.59
C TRP A 111 11.07 5.15 6.03
N HIS A 112 10.14 4.74 6.90
CA HIS A 112 10.40 4.58 8.33
C HIS A 112 10.87 3.15 8.68
N LYS A 113 12.08 2.82 8.26
CA LYS A 113 12.73 1.49 8.36
C LYS A 113 12.49 0.73 9.66
N SER A 114 12.61 1.39 10.81
CA SER A 114 12.49 0.74 12.12
C SER A 114 11.08 0.25 12.41
N MET A 115 10.05 1.04 12.10
CA MET A 115 8.65 0.63 12.22
C MET A 115 8.35 -0.52 11.28
N GLN A 116 8.80 -0.42 10.03
CA GLN A 116 8.60 -1.47 9.03
C GLN A 116 9.18 -2.80 9.53
N LEU A 117 10.47 -2.83 9.84
CA LEU A 117 11.13 -4.05 10.31
C LEU A 117 10.51 -4.60 11.60
N TRP A 118 10.01 -3.72 12.48
CA TRP A 118 9.34 -4.13 13.72
C TRP A 118 8.00 -4.79 13.44
N PHE A 119 7.15 -4.20 12.60
CA PHE A 119 5.83 -4.73 12.26
C PHE A 119 5.94 -6.15 11.67
N TYR A 120 6.72 -6.30 10.59
CA TYR A 120 6.87 -7.61 9.93
C TYR A 120 7.55 -8.64 10.83
N LYS A 121 8.58 -8.26 11.60
CA LYS A 121 9.19 -9.17 12.58
C LYS A 121 8.17 -9.65 13.61
N THR A 122 7.29 -8.75 14.06
CA THR A 122 6.31 -9.04 15.11
C THR A 122 5.25 -10.02 14.61
N ILE A 123 4.60 -9.74 13.48
CA ILE A 123 3.55 -10.62 12.95
C ILE A 123 4.09 -12.00 12.56
N LEU A 124 5.31 -12.08 12.02
CA LEU A 124 5.94 -13.35 11.62
C LEU A 124 6.41 -14.18 12.83
N SER A 125 6.64 -13.56 13.99
CA SER A 125 7.21 -14.25 15.17
C SER A 125 6.30 -15.32 15.78
N PHE A 126 4.99 -15.28 15.47
CA PHE A 126 4.02 -16.24 15.97
C PHE A 126 4.00 -17.56 15.19
N GLY A 127 4.56 -17.58 13.98
CA GLY A 127 4.58 -18.76 13.10
C GLY A 127 3.24 -19.09 12.41
N THR A 128 2.13 -18.45 12.81
CA THR A 128 0.82 -18.61 12.14
C THR A 128 0.80 -17.97 10.76
N PHE A 129 1.41 -16.80 10.62
CA PHE A 129 1.62 -16.12 9.36
C PHE A 129 3.11 -16.15 9.04
N THR A 130 3.46 -16.56 7.84
CA THR A 130 4.82 -16.86 7.42
C THR A 130 5.17 -16.10 6.15
N LEU A 131 6.46 -16.14 5.78
CA LEU A 131 6.91 -15.57 4.51
C LEU A 131 6.32 -16.30 3.29
N ASN A 132 5.69 -17.46 3.43
CA ASN A 132 5.07 -18.14 2.29
C ASN A 132 3.62 -17.71 2.04
N ASP A 133 3.01 -16.98 2.98
CA ASP A 133 1.63 -16.53 2.90
C ASP A 133 1.45 -15.27 2.03
N PHE A 134 2.54 -14.59 1.67
CA PHE A 134 2.48 -13.39 0.82
C PHE A 134 3.73 -13.27 -0.04
N ASP A 135 3.65 -12.46 -1.09
CA ASP A 135 4.69 -12.34 -2.12
C ASP A 135 5.35 -10.96 -2.15
N ILE A 136 4.60 -9.92 -1.78
CA ILE A 136 4.99 -8.51 -1.96
C ILE A 136 4.93 -7.74 -0.64
N PHE A 137 5.97 -6.95 -0.38
CA PHE A 137 5.92 -5.84 0.57
C PHE A 137 5.51 -4.56 -0.15
N GLY A 138 4.33 -4.03 0.20
CA GLY A 138 3.80 -2.78 -0.29
C GLY A 138 4.01 -1.66 0.71
N PHE A 139 4.42 -0.49 0.22
CA PHE A 139 4.63 0.69 1.05
C PHE A 139 3.95 1.93 0.47
N SER A 140 3.29 2.72 1.32
CA SER A 140 2.96 4.10 0.96
C SER A 140 4.16 5.01 1.19
N PHE A 141 4.44 5.90 0.24
CA PHE A 141 5.52 6.87 0.34
C PHE A 141 5.08 8.23 -0.20
N TYR A 142 4.87 9.18 0.70
CA TYR A 142 4.39 10.50 0.36
C TYR A 142 5.35 11.60 0.86
N PRO A 143 5.54 12.68 0.09
CA PRO A 143 6.44 13.77 0.49
C PRO A 143 5.89 14.60 1.66
N PHE A 144 4.61 14.46 2.00
CA PHE A 144 3.95 15.19 3.08
C PHE A 144 3.82 14.41 4.39
N GLN A 145 4.41 13.20 4.48
CA GLN A 145 4.49 12.41 5.73
C GLN A 145 5.48 13.00 6.75
N GLY A 146 6.31 13.96 6.36
CA GLY A 146 7.26 14.65 7.23
C GLY A 146 8.60 14.89 6.54
N PRO A 147 9.47 15.76 7.08
CA PRO A 147 10.79 16.03 6.51
C PRO A 147 11.71 14.80 6.54
N GLU A 148 11.41 13.79 7.35
CA GLU A 148 12.14 12.52 7.42
C GLU A 148 11.82 11.55 6.29
N ALA A 149 10.75 11.78 5.51
CA ALA A 149 10.33 10.95 4.38
C ALA A 149 11.22 11.13 3.14
N THR A 150 12.54 11.03 3.29
CA THR A 150 13.52 11.24 2.23
C THR A 150 13.64 10.03 1.30
N PHE A 151 14.16 10.24 0.08
CA PHE A 151 14.50 9.15 -0.84
C PHE A 151 15.58 8.26 -0.24
N SER A 152 16.56 8.85 0.45
CA SER A 152 17.58 8.11 1.20
C SER A 152 16.97 7.18 2.26
N ALA A 153 16.00 7.66 3.05
CA ALA A 153 15.32 6.85 4.07
C ALA A 153 14.47 5.71 3.46
N LEU A 154 13.81 5.98 2.33
CA LEU A 154 13.12 4.95 1.56
C LEU A 154 14.09 3.89 1.04
N LYS A 155 15.20 4.31 0.41
CA LYS A 155 16.24 3.41 -0.09
C LYS A 155 16.79 2.50 1.02
N ASP A 156 17.10 3.09 2.17
CA ASP A 156 17.53 2.39 3.38
C ASP A 156 16.54 1.29 3.79
N THR A 157 15.24 1.55 3.65
CA THR A 157 14.19 0.58 3.96
C THR A 157 14.15 -0.53 2.90
N LEU A 158 14.17 -0.17 1.62
CA LEU A 158 14.15 -1.13 0.51
C LEU A 158 15.35 -2.10 0.57
N GLU A 159 16.56 -1.58 0.77
CA GLU A 159 17.78 -2.40 0.92
C GLU A 159 17.71 -3.31 2.16
N ALA A 160 17.13 -2.82 3.27
CA ALA A 160 16.96 -3.65 4.47
C ALA A 160 15.98 -4.81 4.23
N PHE A 161 14.91 -4.60 3.47
CA PHE A 161 13.95 -5.65 3.13
C PHE A 161 14.51 -6.63 2.10
N GLU A 162 15.22 -6.17 1.06
CA GLU A 162 15.91 -7.07 0.12
C GLU A 162 16.87 -8.01 0.87
N ASN A 163 17.68 -7.46 1.77
CA ASN A 163 18.68 -8.24 2.51
C ASN A 163 18.04 -9.22 3.51
N LYS A 164 16.95 -8.81 4.17
CA LYS A 164 16.33 -9.61 5.23
C LYS A 164 15.35 -10.65 4.70
N TYR A 165 14.67 -10.35 3.59
CA TYR A 165 13.62 -11.17 3.00
C TYR A 165 13.87 -11.35 1.49
N PRO A 166 15.00 -11.97 1.10
CA PRO A 166 15.38 -12.09 -0.30
C PRO A 166 14.31 -12.86 -1.10
N GLY A 167 14.08 -12.42 -2.34
CA GLY A 167 13.10 -13.01 -3.25
C GLY A 167 11.66 -12.51 -3.08
N LYS A 168 11.41 -11.57 -2.15
CA LYS A 168 10.16 -10.82 -2.08
C LYS A 168 10.21 -9.61 -2.98
N GLU A 169 9.05 -9.25 -3.52
CA GLU A 169 8.90 -8.02 -4.30
C GLU A 169 8.66 -6.83 -3.37
N LEU A 170 9.12 -5.67 -3.80
CA LEU A 170 9.01 -4.39 -3.12
C LEU A 170 8.26 -3.44 -4.04
N VAL A 171 7.14 -2.92 -3.57
CA VAL A 171 6.27 -2.04 -4.35
C VAL A 171 5.96 -0.79 -3.54
N ILE A 172 6.01 0.37 -4.20
CA ILE A 172 5.42 1.60 -3.65
C ILE A 172 3.94 1.63 -4.05
N ALA A 173 3.09 1.13 -3.15
CA ALA A 173 1.66 0.95 -3.42
C ALA A 173 0.92 2.28 -3.53
N GLU A 174 1.47 3.35 -2.95
CA GLU A 174 0.89 4.68 -2.99
C GLU A 174 1.95 5.78 -2.97
N THR A 175 1.77 6.78 -3.84
CA THR A 175 2.54 8.03 -3.80
C THR A 175 1.81 9.16 -4.53
N ASN A 176 2.17 10.41 -4.20
CA ASN A 176 1.74 11.62 -4.88
C ASN A 176 2.86 12.66 -4.90
N TRP A 177 2.78 13.59 -5.87
CA TRP A 177 3.51 14.85 -5.84
C TRP A 177 2.59 16.01 -6.23
N PRO A 178 2.60 17.13 -5.49
CA PRO A 178 1.70 18.23 -5.78
C PRO A 178 2.06 18.95 -7.08
N PHE A 179 1.06 19.15 -7.94
CA PHE A 179 1.10 20.19 -8.97
C PHE A 179 1.08 21.59 -8.34
N SER A 180 0.37 21.75 -7.21
CA SER A 180 0.31 23.02 -6.46
C SER A 180 0.23 22.77 -4.94
N CYS A 181 1.09 23.44 -4.18
CA CYS A 181 1.09 23.36 -2.71
C CYS A 181 1.43 24.73 -2.06
N PRO A 182 0.47 25.67 -1.99
CA PRO A 182 0.72 27.01 -1.46
C PRO A 182 0.87 27.06 0.06
N SER A 183 0.34 26.08 0.78
CA SER A 183 0.31 26.07 2.26
C SER A 183 0.51 24.65 2.79
N PRO A 184 1.73 24.09 2.69
CA PRO A 184 2.01 22.77 3.23
C PRO A 184 1.87 22.78 4.76
N ARG A 185 1.33 21.69 5.32
CA ARG A 185 1.18 21.53 6.78
C ARG A 185 2.51 21.29 7.50
N SER A 186 3.47 20.67 6.80
CA SER A 186 4.78 20.27 7.30
C SER A 186 5.85 20.60 6.26
N ALA A 187 7.10 20.66 6.69
CA ALA A 187 8.22 20.75 5.77
C ALA A 187 8.31 19.48 4.92
N PHE A 188 8.63 19.64 3.64
CA PHE A 188 8.93 18.54 2.73
C PHE A 188 10.34 17.99 3.04
N PRO A 189 10.63 16.74 2.65
CA PRO A 189 11.97 16.17 2.71
C PRO A 189 12.99 17.07 2.02
N SER A 190 14.18 17.20 2.60
CA SER A 190 15.23 18.09 2.07
C SER A 190 15.62 17.77 0.63
N GLU A 191 15.67 16.48 0.30
CA GLU A 191 15.96 15.94 -1.04
C GLU A 191 14.85 16.27 -2.06
N ALA A 192 13.63 16.58 -1.58
CA ALA A 192 12.49 16.94 -2.42
C ALA A 192 12.36 18.46 -2.63
N ASN A 193 13.09 19.29 -1.88
CA ASN A 193 12.96 20.76 -1.96
C ASN A 193 13.38 21.35 -3.32
N GLN A 194 14.16 20.60 -4.12
CA GLN A 194 14.57 21.02 -5.46
C GLN A 194 13.55 20.63 -6.54
N ILE A 195 12.60 19.74 -6.19
CA ILE A 195 11.56 19.29 -7.10
C ILE A 195 10.46 20.36 -7.12
N PRO A 196 10.09 20.91 -8.30
CA PRO A 196 9.11 21.99 -8.36
C PRO A 196 7.68 21.46 -8.21
N PHE A 197 6.78 22.21 -7.58
CA PHE A 197 5.34 21.92 -7.65
C PHE A 197 4.82 22.25 -9.05
N SER A 198 4.74 21.21 -9.90
CA SER A 198 4.40 21.32 -11.32
C SER A 198 4.33 19.91 -11.94
N GLN A 199 3.89 19.83 -13.20
CA GLN A 199 3.96 18.59 -14.01
C GLN A 199 5.39 18.02 -14.07
N LYS A 200 6.40 18.90 -14.23
CA LYS A 200 7.81 18.48 -14.28
C LYS A 200 8.24 17.82 -12.96
N GLY A 201 7.83 18.39 -11.83
CA GLY A 201 8.18 17.81 -10.54
C GLY A 201 7.44 16.52 -10.23
N GLN A 202 6.21 16.35 -10.73
CA GLN A 202 5.51 15.06 -10.63
C GLN A 202 6.29 13.95 -11.33
N ILE A 203 6.77 14.22 -12.55
CA ILE A 203 7.61 13.29 -13.31
C ILE A 203 8.91 13.00 -12.55
N GLU A 204 9.59 14.04 -12.04
CA GLU A 204 10.87 13.91 -11.32
C GLU A 204 10.72 13.10 -10.01
N TRP A 205 9.66 13.35 -9.24
CA TRP A 205 9.36 12.60 -8.02
C TRP A 205 9.16 11.11 -8.30
N VAL A 206 8.30 10.78 -9.27
CA VAL A 206 8.01 9.39 -9.64
C VAL A 206 9.25 8.71 -10.23
N LYS A 207 10.02 9.42 -11.06
CA LYS A 207 11.28 8.91 -11.58
C LYS A 207 12.27 8.58 -10.48
N ASN A 208 12.44 9.46 -9.48
CA ASN A 208 13.34 9.19 -8.37
C ASN A 208 12.93 7.93 -7.58
N ILE A 209 11.63 7.70 -7.36
CA ILE A 209 11.14 6.47 -6.73
C ILE A 209 11.43 5.25 -7.62
N SER A 210 11.20 5.36 -8.93
CA SER A 210 11.49 4.28 -9.89
C SER A 210 12.97 3.91 -9.88
N ASP A 211 13.86 4.91 -9.95
CA ASP A 211 15.31 4.70 -9.92
C ASP A 211 15.76 4.00 -8.61
N LEU A 212 15.09 4.29 -7.47
CA LEU A 212 15.35 3.59 -6.21
C LEU A 212 14.91 2.13 -6.26
N LEU A 213 13.72 1.84 -6.79
CA LEU A 213 13.24 0.47 -6.95
C LEU A 213 14.14 -0.33 -7.89
N ASP A 214 14.59 0.26 -9.01
CA ASP A 214 15.53 -0.38 -9.94
C ASP A 214 16.90 -0.68 -9.30
N SER A 215 17.26 0.05 -8.25
CA SER A 215 18.53 -0.14 -7.53
C SER A 215 18.53 -1.34 -6.58
N VAL A 216 17.37 -1.95 -6.31
CA VAL A 216 17.19 -3.13 -5.45
C VAL A 216 16.62 -4.30 -6.25
N LYS A 217 17.09 -5.52 -5.99
CA LYS A 217 16.69 -6.72 -6.77
C LYS A 217 15.20 -7.04 -6.69
N GLY A 218 14.57 -6.66 -5.58
CA GLY A 218 13.14 -6.90 -5.34
C GLY A 218 12.24 -5.78 -5.85
N GLY A 219 12.77 -4.66 -6.34
CA GLY A 219 11.95 -3.54 -6.81
C GLY A 219 11.05 -3.98 -7.98
N ALA A 220 9.73 -3.83 -7.81
CA ALA A 220 8.75 -4.37 -8.75
C ALA A 220 7.80 -3.33 -9.34
N GLY A 221 7.73 -2.13 -8.76
CA GLY A 221 6.99 -1.01 -9.33
C GLY A 221 6.38 -0.07 -8.31
N LEU A 222 5.58 0.88 -8.82
CA LEU A 222 4.88 1.87 -8.03
C LEU A 222 3.49 2.16 -8.60
N PHE A 223 2.60 2.67 -7.76
CA PHE A 223 1.28 3.15 -8.13
C PHE A 223 1.09 4.59 -7.66
N TYR A 224 0.65 5.46 -8.57
CA TYR A 224 0.29 6.85 -8.23
C TYR A 224 -1.16 6.90 -7.77
N TRP A 225 -1.39 7.44 -6.58
CA TRP A 225 -2.70 7.40 -5.95
C TRP A 225 -3.65 8.44 -6.55
N GLU A 226 -4.81 7.98 -7.02
CA GLU A 226 -5.96 8.79 -7.45
C GLU A 226 -5.63 9.97 -8.39
N ALA A 227 -4.83 9.70 -9.43
CA ALA A 227 -4.35 10.70 -10.39
C ALA A 227 -5.45 11.57 -11.02
N ALA A 228 -6.70 11.09 -11.10
CA ALA A 228 -7.80 11.70 -11.85
C ALA A 228 -9.03 12.04 -10.98
N TRP A 229 -8.93 12.06 -9.65
CA TRP A 229 -10.06 12.40 -8.77
C TRP A 229 -10.33 13.92 -8.75
N THR A 230 -10.86 14.46 -9.86
CA THR A 230 -11.01 15.91 -10.11
C THR A 230 -11.87 16.67 -9.10
N SER A 231 -12.77 15.98 -8.37
CA SER A 231 -13.55 16.58 -7.29
C SER A 231 -12.82 16.66 -5.94
N ASN A 232 -11.63 16.07 -5.82
CA ASN A 232 -10.86 15.96 -4.58
C ASN A 232 -9.37 16.18 -4.84
N ALA A 233 -9.01 17.29 -5.50
CA ALA A 233 -7.65 17.49 -6.01
C ALA A 233 -6.55 17.48 -4.93
N ASN A 234 -6.87 17.83 -3.68
CA ASN A 234 -5.92 17.78 -2.57
C ASN A 234 -5.61 16.37 -2.09
N LEU A 235 -6.45 15.37 -2.45
CA LEU A 235 -6.24 13.97 -2.12
C LEU A 235 -6.00 13.76 -0.60
N GLY A 236 -6.76 14.46 0.24
CA GLY A 236 -6.63 14.40 1.71
C GLY A 236 -5.37 15.08 2.30
N SER A 237 -4.44 15.53 1.46
CA SER A 237 -3.26 16.28 1.90
C SER A 237 -3.58 17.76 2.17
N ALA A 238 -2.59 18.49 2.69
CA ALA A 238 -2.65 19.94 2.84
C ALA A 238 -2.28 20.71 1.55
N CYS A 239 -1.79 20.02 0.52
CA CYS A 239 -1.52 20.65 -0.78
C CYS A 239 -2.82 20.88 -1.55
N ALA A 240 -2.81 21.84 -2.48
CA ALA A 240 -4.03 22.21 -3.19
C ALA A 240 -4.39 21.22 -4.30
N ASP A 241 -3.39 20.65 -4.98
CA ASP A 241 -3.60 19.81 -6.15
C ASP A 241 -2.46 18.80 -6.32
N ASN A 242 -2.79 17.51 -6.21
CA ASN A 242 -1.90 16.36 -6.43
C ASN A 242 -2.23 15.59 -7.72
N LEU A 243 -3.18 16.05 -8.52
CA LEU A 243 -3.70 15.29 -9.65
C LEU A 243 -2.72 15.31 -10.83
N LEU A 244 -2.87 14.34 -11.72
CA LEU A 244 -2.27 14.35 -13.06
C LEU A 244 -3.29 14.84 -14.12
N PHE A 245 -4.42 15.39 -13.67
CA PHE A 245 -5.50 15.89 -14.52
C PHE A 245 -5.88 17.28 -14.04
N ASP A 246 -6.25 18.15 -14.98
CA ASP A 246 -6.80 19.47 -14.65
C ASP A 246 -8.28 19.38 -14.20
N PRO A 247 -8.86 20.46 -13.65
CA PRO A 247 -10.25 20.46 -13.19
C PRO A 247 -11.30 20.19 -14.27
N THR A 248 -10.94 20.27 -15.56
CA THR A 248 -11.83 19.94 -16.68
C THR A 248 -11.77 18.46 -17.06
N GLY A 249 -10.89 17.68 -16.41
CA GLY A 249 -10.66 16.27 -16.70
C GLY A 249 -9.68 16.05 -17.86
N LYS A 250 -8.93 17.08 -18.28
CA LYS A 250 -7.88 16.90 -19.26
C LYS A 250 -6.60 16.41 -18.58
N ALA A 251 -6.01 15.34 -19.11
CA ALA A 251 -4.71 14.85 -18.65
C ALA A 251 -3.62 15.94 -18.78
N ARG A 252 -2.79 16.04 -17.75
CA ARG A 252 -1.53 16.75 -17.75
C ARG A 252 -0.47 15.90 -18.43
N ASP A 253 0.59 16.52 -18.93
CA ASP A 253 1.72 15.82 -19.57
C ASP A 253 2.42 14.86 -18.60
N SER A 254 2.28 15.06 -17.28
CA SER A 254 2.80 14.16 -16.25
C SER A 254 2.15 12.77 -16.26
N VAL A 255 0.99 12.56 -16.90
CA VAL A 255 0.42 11.22 -17.11
C VAL A 255 1.36 10.34 -17.95
N ASP A 256 2.08 10.94 -18.90
CA ASP A 256 2.97 10.20 -19.79
C ASP A 256 4.23 9.68 -19.08
N MET A 257 4.46 10.04 -17.80
CA MET A 257 5.60 9.54 -17.02
C MET A 257 5.64 8.01 -16.97
N PHE A 258 4.49 7.32 -16.92
CA PHE A 258 4.43 5.86 -16.91
C PHE A 258 4.82 5.19 -18.25
N SER A 259 5.10 5.98 -19.29
CA SER A 259 5.72 5.51 -20.53
C SER A 259 7.23 5.79 -20.58
N LEU A 260 7.76 6.54 -19.60
CA LEU A 260 9.15 7.04 -19.54
C LEU A 260 9.97 6.40 -18.41
N VAL A 261 9.31 5.78 -17.43
CA VAL A 261 9.91 4.99 -16.33
C VAL A 261 9.55 3.52 -16.48
#